data_AF-A0A353M0I7-F1
#
_entry.id   AF-A0A353M0I7-F1
#
_cell.length_a   1.000
_cell.length_b   1.000
_cell.length_c   1.000
_cell.angle_alpha   90.00
_cell.angle_beta   90.00
_cell.angle_gamma   90.00
#
_symmetry.space_group_name_H-M   'P 1'
#
loop_
_entity.id
_entity.type
_entity.pdbx_description
1 polymer ?
#
loop_
_entity_poly.entity_id
_entity_poly.type
_entity_poly.pdbx_seq_one_letter_code
_entity_poly.pdbx_strand_id
1 'polypeptide(L)'
;ALSYGVVLTADDGRITQFLEKPTWSQVFSDTVNTGIYILEPEVLALVPPGQKVDFSQDVFPELLRRKAPLYGYVACGYWSDVGNLEVYRHAQKDCLDGKVRIDLPPPSSGNLYLEDGVHIHESAHIEGPAYIGTGVRIGAHAYVGPYSVVGPYTQIDAHASLKQSLLWSGVKVGS
;
A
#
# COMPACT_ATOMS: atom_id res chain seq x y z
N ALA A 1 -13.75 16.37 4.13
CA ALA A 1 -14.60 15.45 3.35
C ALA A 1 -13.92 14.09 3.39
N LEU A 2 -14.69 13.00 3.49
CA LEU A 2 -14.11 11.66 3.29
C LEU A 2 -13.66 11.54 1.83
N SER A 3 -12.53 10.86 1.62
CA SER A 3 -11.98 10.60 0.29
C SER A 3 -12.64 9.40 -0.41
N TYR A 4 -13.66 8.78 0.19
CA TYR A 4 -14.20 7.47 -0.20
C TYR A 4 -15.74 7.45 -0.30
N GLY A 5 -16.27 6.56 -1.14
CA GLY A 5 -17.72 6.33 -1.28
C GLY A 5 -18.31 5.45 -0.16
N VAL A 6 -19.56 5.71 0.22
CA VAL A 6 -20.33 4.96 1.22
C VAL A 6 -21.39 4.11 0.53
N VAL A 7 -21.59 2.90 1.05
CA VAL A 7 -22.50 1.89 0.51
C VAL A 7 -23.59 1.62 1.55
N LEU A 8 -24.86 1.74 1.16
CA LEU A 8 -25.97 1.29 1.99
C LEU A 8 -26.30 -0.16 1.63
N THR A 9 -26.23 -1.04 2.63
CA THR A 9 -26.53 -2.47 2.51
C THR A 9 -27.79 -2.82 3.29
N ALA A 10 -28.61 -3.70 2.72
CA ALA A 10 -29.67 -4.39 3.46
C ALA A 10 -29.07 -5.53 4.33
N ASP A 11 -29.87 -6.11 5.22
CA ASP A 11 -29.43 -7.16 6.15
C ASP A 11 -28.85 -8.41 5.47
N ASP A 12 -29.21 -8.65 4.21
CA ASP A 12 -28.69 -9.74 3.36
C ASP A 12 -27.38 -9.36 2.62
N GLY A 13 -26.83 -8.17 2.88
CA GLY A 13 -25.65 -7.63 2.23
C GLY A 13 -25.92 -7.00 0.86
N ARG A 14 -27.17 -6.96 0.39
CA ARG A 14 -27.53 -6.36 -0.89
C ARG A 14 -27.33 -4.85 -0.85
N ILE A 15 -26.60 -4.31 -1.83
CA ILE A 15 -26.41 -2.88 -1.98
C ILE A 15 -27.70 -2.28 -2.52
N THR A 16 -28.30 -1.36 -1.77
CA THR A 16 -29.54 -0.67 -2.13
C THR A 16 -29.26 0.73 -2.66
N GLN A 17 -28.15 1.34 -2.25
CA GLN A 17 -27.74 2.67 -2.70
C GLN A 17 -26.22 2.83 -2.58
N PHE A 18 -25.64 3.55 -3.55
CA PHE A 18 -24.23 3.90 -3.59
C PHE A 18 -24.08 5.43 -3.58
N LEU A 19 -23.28 5.98 -2.66
CA LEU A 19 -23.04 7.42 -2.53
C LEU A 19 -21.54 7.71 -2.61
N GLU A 20 -21.08 8.40 -3.66
CA GLU A 20 -19.69 8.82 -3.77
C GLU A 20 -19.47 10.16 -3.01
N LYS A 21 -18.42 10.24 -2.18
CA LYS A 21 -18.02 11.44 -1.42
C LYS A 21 -19.16 12.05 -0.58
N PRO A 22 -19.71 11.30 0.38
CA PRO A 22 -20.76 11.83 1.25
C PRO A 22 -20.25 13.00 2.07
N THR A 23 -21.13 13.97 2.31
CA THR A 23 -20.94 14.95 3.38
C THR A 23 -20.89 14.23 4.74
N TRP A 24 -20.26 14.82 5.75
CA TRP A 24 -20.14 14.20 7.09
C TRP A 24 -21.50 13.78 7.68
N SER A 25 -22.58 14.45 7.30
CA SER A 25 -23.96 14.12 7.68
C SER A 25 -24.55 12.88 6.98
N GLN A 26 -23.83 12.30 6.02
CA GLN A 26 -24.25 11.13 5.22
C GLN A 26 -23.37 9.90 5.49
N VAL A 27 -22.47 9.98 6.47
CA VAL A 27 -21.59 8.88 6.86
C VAL A 27 -22.32 8.03 7.87
N PHE A 28 -23.00 7.01 7.38
CA PHE A 28 -23.76 6.06 8.21
C PHE A 28 -23.00 4.76 8.48
N SER A 29 -21.77 4.61 7.98
CA SER A 29 -20.97 3.38 8.11
C SER A 29 -19.47 3.63 8.13
N ASP A 30 -18.72 2.80 8.86
CA ASP A 30 -17.25 2.73 8.84
C ASP A 30 -16.68 1.96 7.62
N THR A 31 -17.54 1.58 6.66
CA THR A 31 -17.16 0.83 5.46
C THR A 31 -16.91 1.75 4.26
N VAL A 32 -15.82 1.48 3.52
CA VAL A 32 -15.42 2.22 2.31
C VAL A 32 -15.37 1.30 1.09
N ASN A 33 -15.56 1.86 -0.10
CA ASN A 33 -15.25 1.14 -1.33
C ASN A 33 -13.72 0.93 -1.45
N THR A 34 -13.29 -0.33 -1.46
CA THR A 34 -11.87 -0.73 -1.50
C THR A 34 -11.29 -0.82 -2.91
N GLY A 35 -12.12 -0.68 -3.95
CA GLY A 35 -11.72 -0.88 -5.35
C GLY A 35 -11.55 -2.34 -5.77
N ILE A 36 -11.96 -3.29 -4.93
CA ILE A 36 -11.88 -4.73 -5.19
C ILE A 36 -13.28 -5.24 -5.54
N TYR A 37 -13.45 -5.75 -6.76
CA TYR A 37 -14.74 -6.20 -7.27
C TYR A 37 -14.66 -7.63 -7.80
N ILE A 38 -15.67 -8.43 -7.48
CA ILE A 38 -15.94 -9.72 -8.13
C ILE A 38 -17.13 -9.49 -9.04
N LEU A 39 -16.93 -9.64 -10.35
CA LEU A 39 -17.90 -9.26 -11.37
C LEU A 39 -18.26 -10.46 -12.25
N GLU A 40 -19.54 -10.60 -12.54
CA GLU A 40 -19.97 -11.44 -13.65
C GLU A 40 -19.49 -10.84 -14.99
N PRO A 41 -19.06 -11.64 -15.97
CA PRO A 41 -18.50 -11.13 -17.24
C PRO A 41 -19.43 -10.16 -17.98
N GLU A 42 -20.75 -10.34 -17.86
CA GLU A 42 -21.78 -9.47 -18.45
C GLU A 42 -21.74 -8.03 -17.94
N VAL A 43 -21.21 -7.78 -16.73
CA VAL A 43 -21.03 -6.41 -16.21
C VAL A 43 -20.02 -5.63 -17.06
N LEU A 44 -19.03 -6.30 -17.65
CA LEU A 44 -18.03 -5.65 -18.51
C LEU A 44 -18.64 -5.11 -19.81
N ALA A 45 -19.83 -5.55 -20.22
CA ALA A 45 -20.55 -4.96 -21.35
C ALA A 45 -20.96 -3.49 -21.09
N LEU A 46 -20.94 -3.04 -19.82
CA LEU A 46 -21.14 -1.63 -19.44
C LEU A 46 -19.88 -0.77 -19.62
N VAL A 47 -18.74 -1.38 -19.95
CA VAL A 47 -17.44 -0.71 -20.10
C VAL A 47 -17.01 -0.77 -21.57
N PRO A 48 -17.58 0.07 -22.46
CA PRO A 48 -17.23 0.06 -23.87
C PRO A 48 -15.75 0.43 -24.12
N PRO A 49 -15.11 -0.18 -25.12
CA PRO A 49 -13.71 0.08 -25.41
C PRO A 49 -13.49 1.54 -25.82
N GLY A 50 -12.39 2.12 -25.34
CA GLY A 50 -11.98 3.49 -25.67
C GLY A 50 -12.79 4.59 -24.97
N GLN A 51 -13.70 4.24 -24.06
CA GLN A 51 -14.43 5.22 -23.26
C GLN A 51 -13.95 5.19 -21.81
N LYS A 52 -13.85 6.38 -21.21
CA LYS A 52 -13.65 6.50 -19.77
C LYS A 52 -14.97 6.14 -19.09
N VAL A 53 -14.94 5.13 -18.23
CA VAL A 53 -16.07 4.67 -17.43
C VAL A 53 -15.60 4.56 -15.99
N ASP A 54 -16.38 5.08 -15.07
CA ASP A 54 -16.15 5.00 -13.64
C ASP A 54 -17.12 4.00 -13.00
N PHE A 55 -16.60 3.07 -12.21
CA PHE A 55 -17.45 2.06 -11.58
C PHE A 55 -18.46 2.65 -10.59
N SER A 56 -18.04 3.67 -9.85
CA SER A 56 -18.85 4.34 -8.83
C SER A 56 -19.90 5.25 -9.43
N GLN A 57 -19.60 5.91 -10.56
CA GLN A 57 -20.49 6.90 -11.20
C GLN A 57 -21.34 6.32 -12.34
N ASP A 58 -20.84 5.32 -13.06
CA ASP A 58 -21.50 4.79 -14.25
C ASP A 58 -21.99 3.36 -14.03
N VAL A 59 -21.12 2.44 -13.60
CA VAL A 59 -21.42 1.00 -13.58
C VAL A 59 -22.39 0.63 -12.47
N PHE A 60 -22.09 0.95 -11.20
CA PHE A 60 -22.96 0.60 -10.07
C PHE A 60 -24.33 1.27 -10.13
N PRO A 61 -24.44 2.58 -10.47
CA PRO A 61 -25.74 3.19 -10.66
C PRO A 61 -26.57 2.52 -11.75
N GLU A 62 -25.96 2.11 -12.87
CA GLU A 62 -26.65 1.39 -13.95
C GLU A 62 -27.09 -0.01 -13.50
N LEU A 63 -26.26 -0.75 -12.77
CA LEU A 63 -26.64 -2.05 -12.20
C LEU A 63 -27.82 -1.93 -11.23
N LEU A 64 -27.81 -0.91 -10.37
CA LEU A 64 -28.92 -0.60 -9.46
C LEU A 64 -30.20 -0.25 -10.23
N ARG A 65 -30.09 0.56 -11.29
CA ARG A 65 -31.21 0.91 -12.18
C ARG A 65 -31.82 -0.32 -12.85
N ARG A 66 -30.98 -1.27 -13.26
CA ARG A 66 -31.39 -2.58 -13.81
C ARG A 66 -31.95 -3.54 -12.76
N LYS A 67 -31.90 -3.19 -11.48
CA LYS A 67 -32.19 -4.08 -10.33
C LYS A 67 -31.32 -5.34 -10.33
N ALA A 68 -30.14 -5.26 -10.94
CA ALA A 68 -29.18 -6.36 -10.97
C ALA A 68 -28.75 -6.72 -9.53
N PRO A 69 -28.38 -7.98 -9.25
CA PRO A 69 -27.83 -8.36 -7.96
C PRO A 69 -26.48 -7.65 -7.74
N LEU A 70 -26.40 -6.83 -6.69
CA LEU A 70 -25.19 -6.11 -6.28
C LEU A 70 -25.08 -6.24 -4.76
N TYR A 71 -23.93 -6.69 -4.25
CA TYR A 71 -23.73 -7.01 -2.84
C TYR A 71 -22.42 -6.43 -2.33
N GLY A 72 -22.42 -6.05 -1.05
CA GLY A 72 -21.23 -5.59 -0.33
C GLY A 72 -20.62 -6.72 0.49
N TYR A 73 -19.30 -6.82 0.48
CA TYR A 73 -18.56 -7.72 1.36
C TYR A 73 -17.61 -6.92 2.24
N VAL A 74 -17.80 -6.98 3.56
CA VAL A 74 -16.93 -6.32 4.54
C VAL A 74 -15.68 -7.18 4.74
N ALA A 75 -14.62 -6.86 4.01
CA ALA A 75 -13.35 -7.56 4.13
C ALA A 75 -12.64 -7.19 5.44
N CYS A 76 -12.01 -8.19 6.07
CA CYS A 76 -11.12 -8.00 7.21
C CYS A 76 -9.65 -8.05 6.74
N GLY A 77 -8.82 -7.16 7.28
CA GLY A 77 -7.38 -7.15 7.01
C GLY A 77 -6.82 -5.74 6.81
N TYR A 78 -5.54 -5.68 6.46
CA TYR A 78 -4.89 -4.42 6.12
C TYR A 78 -5.31 -3.95 4.73
N TRP A 79 -5.75 -2.69 4.63
CA TRP A 79 -6.03 -2.03 3.36
C TRP A 79 -5.47 -0.61 3.42
N SER A 80 -4.84 -0.17 2.34
CA SER A 80 -4.28 1.17 2.21
C SER A 80 -4.30 1.60 0.75
N ASP A 81 -4.95 2.74 0.48
CA ASP A 81 -4.95 3.38 -0.83
C ASP A 81 -3.73 4.33 -0.94
N VAL A 82 -2.67 3.84 -1.57
CA VAL A 82 -1.40 4.56 -1.69
C VAL A 82 -1.49 5.62 -2.79
N GLY A 83 -2.12 6.75 -2.47
CA GLY A 83 -2.32 7.87 -3.40
C GLY A 83 -1.30 9.00 -3.31
N ASN A 84 -0.43 9.01 -2.30
CA ASN A 84 0.58 10.06 -2.11
C ASN A 84 1.84 9.56 -1.37
N LEU A 85 2.87 10.40 -1.30
CA LEU A 85 4.17 10.05 -0.72
C LEU A 85 4.12 9.76 0.79
N GLU A 86 3.24 10.42 1.54
CA GLU A 86 3.10 10.19 2.97
C GLU A 86 2.49 8.81 3.25
N VAL A 87 1.42 8.46 2.53
CA VAL A 87 0.77 7.15 2.62
C VAL A 87 1.73 6.05 2.13
N TYR A 88 2.51 6.31 1.08
CA TYR A 88 3.54 5.37 0.62
C TYR A 88 4.57 5.09 1.71
N ARG A 89 5.08 6.13 2.39
CA ARG A 89 6.03 5.96 3.51
C ARG A 89 5.38 5.24 4.69
N HIS A 90 4.12 5.53 5.00
CA HIS A 90 3.40 4.84 6.07
C HIS A 90 3.23 3.35 5.77
N ALA A 91 2.87 3.00 4.54
CA ALA A 91 2.73 1.61 4.12
C ALA A 91 4.06 0.84 4.27
N GLN A 92 5.20 1.46 3.93
CA GLN A 92 6.52 0.85 4.16
C GLN A 92 6.80 0.61 5.65
N LYS A 93 6.43 1.57 6.51
CA LYS A 93 6.54 1.42 7.96
C LYS A 93 5.64 0.29 8.48
N ASP A 94 4.40 0.21 8.02
CA ASP A 94 3.46 -0.83 8.41
C ASP A 94 3.90 -2.23 7.98
N CYS A 95 4.58 -2.33 6.82
CA CYS A 95 5.28 -3.54 6.40
C CYS A 95 6.38 -3.95 7.41
N LEU A 96 7.27 -3.01 7.79
CA LEU A 96 8.36 -3.29 8.74
C LEU A 96 7.86 -3.57 10.16
N ASP A 97 6.73 -2.98 10.56
CA ASP A 97 6.05 -3.21 11.84
C ASP A 97 5.23 -4.53 11.84
N GLY A 98 5.20 -5.29 10.73
CA GLY A 98 4.52 -6.58 10.64
C GLY A 98 2.99 -6.50 10.59
N LYS A 99 2.42 -5.33 10.28
CA LYS A 99 0.96 -5.15 10.13
C LYS A 99 0.43 -5.65 8.80
N VAL A 100 1.31 -5.76 7.81
CA VAL A 100 1.00 -6.24 6.46
C VAL A 100 1.64 -7.61 6.28
N ARG A 101 0.88 -8.57 5.76
CA ARG A 101 1.43 -9.89 5.41
C ARG A 101 2.18 -9.77 4.09
N ILE A 102 3.50 -9.62 4.19
CA ILE A 102 4.43 -9.65 3.05
C ILE A 102 5.52 -10.69 3.29
N ASP A 103 6.12 -11.16 2.21
CA ASP A 103 7.25 -12.09 2.27
C ASP A 103 8.53 -11.29 2.51
N LEU A 104 9.06 -11.36 3.74
CA LEU A 104 10.33 -10.77 4.14
C LEU A 104 11.25 -11.87 4.64
N PRO A 105 12.58 -11.74 4.49
CA PRO A 105 13.51 -12.63 5.15
C PRO A 105 13.28 -12.60 6.67
N PRO A 106 13.61 -13.67 7.42
CA PRO A 106 13.53 -13.64 8.87
C PRO A 106 14.33 -12.46 9.43
N PRO A 107 13.77 -11.63 10.32
CA PRO A 107 14.48 -10.49 10.87
C PRO A 107 15.66 -10.97 11.72
N SER A 108 16.79 -10.30 11.57
CA SER A 108 17.88 -10.36 12.52
C SER A 108 17.58 -9.48 13.76
N SER A 109 18.52 -9.42 14.71
CA SER A 109 18.35 -8.62 15.93
C SER A 109 17.93 -7.18 15.61
N GLY A 110 16.91 -6.67 16.32
CA GLY A 110 16.42 -5.31 16.15
C GLY A 110 15.48 -5.08 14.96
N ASN A 111 14.82 -6.13 14.43
CA ASN A 111 13.91 -6.05 13.27
C ASN A 111 14.61 -5.57 11.98
N LEU A 112 15.85 -6.00 11.80
CA LEU A 112 16.62 -5.73 10.60
C LEU A 112 16.46 -6.88 9.61
N TYR A 113 15.85 -6.58 8.47
CA TYR A 113 15.59 -7.52 7.38
C TYR A 113 16.73 -7.40 6.36
N LEU A 114 17.52 -8.45 6.22
CA LEU A 114 18.68 -8.50 5.33
C LEU A 114 18.46 -9.58 4.27
N GLU A 115 18.59 -9.19 3.01
CA GLU A 115 18.62 -10.10 1.87
C GLU A 115 20.03 -10.65 1.61
N ASP A 116 20.14 -11.57 0.64
CA ASP A 116 21.40 -12.18 0.26
C ASP A 116 22.43 -11.18 -0.33
N GLY A 117 23.71 -11.44 -0.11
CA GLY A 117 24.81 -10.67 -0.71
C GLY A 117 24.96 -9.24 -0.18
N VAL A 118 24.31 -8.90 0.95
CA VAL A 118 24.49 -7.63 1.63
C VAL A 118 25.90 -7.55 2.23
N HIS A 119 26.64 -6.48 1.92
CA HIS A 119 27.97 -6.22 2.45
C HIS A 119 27.97 -4.95 3.29
N ILE A 120 28.22 -5.11 4.60
CA ILE A 120 28.22 -4.00 5.57
C ILE A 120 29.63 -3.86 6.12
N HIS A 121 30.21 -2.66 6.03
CA HIS A 121 31.50 -2.38 6.66
C HIS A 121 31.39 -2.48 8.19
N GLU A 122 32.42 -3.00 8.86
CA GLU A 122 32.42 -3.25 10.32
C GLU A 122 32.14 -2.00 11.18
N SER A 123 32.48 -0.82 10.66
CA SER A 123 32.26 0.47 11.32
C SER A 123 30.93 1.14 10.97
N ALA A 124 30.12 0.55 10.09
CA ALA A 124 28.80 1.05 9.77
C ALA A 124 27.81 0.72 10.89
N HIS A 125 26.81 1.58 11.07
CA HIS A 125 25.77 1.40 12.06
C HIS A 125 24.39 1.36 11.41
N ILE A 126 23.64 0.30 11.68
CA ILE A 126 22.28 0.10 11.18
C ILE A 126 21.37 -0.10 12.37
N GLU A 127 20.32 0.70 12.45
CA GLU A 127 19.30 0.62 13.48
C GLU A 127 17.96 0.25 12.83
N GLY A 128 17.40 -0.88 13.25
CA GLY A 128 16.10 -1.33 12.77
C GLY A 128 14.92 -0.67 13.52
N PRO A 129 13.67 -0.85 13.05
CA PRO A 129 13.29 -1.70 11.92
C PRO A 129 13.79 -1.16 10.58
N ALA A 130 14.42 -1.97 9.75
CA ALA A 130 14.93 -1.53 8.45
C ALA A 130 15.03 -2.70 7.48
N TYR A 131 14.90 -2.43 6.19
CA TYR A 131 15.06 -3.43 5.13
C TYR A 131 16.26 -3.09 4.24
N ILE A 132 17.13 -4.06 4.03
CA ILE A 132 18.33 -3.95 3.21
C ILE A 132 18.25 -5.03 2.13
N GLY A 133 18.02 -4.59 0.89
CA GLY A 133 17.83 -5.44 -0.27
C GLY A 133 19.10 -6.16 -0.74
N THR A 134 18.91 -7.12 -1.64
CA THR A 134 19.96 -7.99 -2.16
C THR A 134 21.14 -7.19 -2.71
N GLY A 135 22.37 -7.61 -2.40
CA GLY A 135 23.58 -7.03 -2.98
C GLY A 135 23.90 -5.58 -2.56
N VAL A 136 23.21 -5.04 -1.55
CA VAL A 136 23.49 -3.69 -1.04
C VAL A 136 24.87 -3.62 -0.40
N ARG A 137 25.57 -2.51 -0.65
CA ARG A 137 26.90 -2.23 -0.08
C ARG A 137 26.83 -1.00 0.83
N ILE A 138 27.25 -1.15 2.07
CA ILE A 138 27.24 -0.09 3.09
C ILE A 138 28.68 0.19 3.53
N GLY A 139 29.16 1.39 3.27
CA GLY A 139 30.53 1.84 3.50
C GLY A 139 30.85 2.18 4.96
N ALA A 140 32.13 2.44 5.22
CA ALA A 140 32.64 2.73 6.56
C ALA A 140 31.93 3.93 7.21
N HIS A 141 31.59 3.82 8.50
CA HIS A 141 30.94 4.89 9.27
C HIS A 141 29.61 5.40 8.69
N ALA A 142 29.01 4.67 7.73
CA ALA A 142 27.67 4.99 7.27
C ALA A 142 26.64 4.67 8.35
N TYR A 143 25.55 5.45 8.37
CA TYR A 143 24.43 5.27 9.27
C TYR A 143 23.15 5.00 8.49
N VAL A 144 22.45 3.91 8.81
CA VAL A 144 21.11 3.62 8.31
C VAL A 144 20.16 3.55 9.49
N GLY A 145 19.35 4.60 9.65
CA GLY A 145 18.40 4.70 10.76
C GLY A 145 17.10 3.95 10.53
N PRO A 146 16.24 3.90 11.57
CA PRO A 146 14.99 3.16 11.54
C PRO A 146 14.06 3.61 10.41
N TYR A 147 13.23 2.67 9.97
CA TYR A 147 12.26 2.78 8.89
C TYR A 147 12.87 3.18 7.55
N SER A 148 14.15 2.87 7.36
CA SER A 148 14.79 2.97 6.05
C SER A 148 14.60 1.66 5.27
N VAL A 149 14.27 1.80 3.99
CA VAL A 149 14.14 0.70 3.03
C VAL A 149 15.16 0.97 1.92
N VAL A 150 16.15 0.09 1.81
CA VAL A 150 17.24 0.21 0.85
C VAL A 150 17.06 -0.85 -0.22
N GLY A 151 16.71 -0.42 -1.44
CA GLY A 151 16.45 -1.31 -2.57
C GLY A 151 17.70 -2.07 -3.05
N PRO A 152 17.52 -3.19 -3.78
CA PRO A 152 18.61 -4.03 -4.25
C PRO A 152 19.71 -3.30 -5.01
N TYR A 153 20.95 -3.76 -4.87
CA TYR A 153 22.13 -3.24 -5.56
C TYR A 153 22.41 -1.75 -5.30
N THR A 154 21.91 -1.22 -4.18
CA THR A 154 22.20 0.15 -3.74
C THR A 154 23.57 0.23 -3.07
N GLN A 155 24.29 1.32 -3.31
CA GLN A 155 25.56 1.63 -2.66
C GLN A 155 25.39 2.85 -1.74
N ILE A 156 25.72 2.66 -0.46
CA ILE A 156 25.76 3.71 0.55
C ILE A 156 27.24 3.92 0.88
N ASP A 157 27.81 5.05 0.46
CA ASP A 157 29.23 5.34 0.65
C ASP A 157 29.56 5.67 2.11
N ALA A 158 30.87 5.75 2.39
CA ALA A 158 31.36 6.03 3.73
C ALA A 158 30.80 7.36 4.27
N HIS A 159 30.50 7.40 5.57
CA HIS A 159 29.94 8.55 6.28
C HIS A 159 28.55 9.03 5.82
N ALA A 160 27.89 8.35 4.85
CA ALA A 160 26.53 8.68 4.46
C ALA A 160 25.53 8.35 5.59
N SER A 161 24.47 9.14 5.72
CA SER A 161 23.44 8.96 6.75
C SER A 161 22.05 8.94 6.11
N LEU A 162 21.36 7.81 6.25
CA LEU A 162 19.96 7.64 5.87
C LEU A 162 19.06 7.68 7.10
N LYS A 163 17.96 8.43 7.02
CA LYS A 163 16.95 8.54 8.08
C LYS A 163 15.58 8.44 7.46
N GLN A 164 14.81 7.40 7.84
CA GLN A 164 13.44 7.17 7.32
C GLN A 164 13.35 7.29 5.79
N SER A 165 14.35 6.73 5.10
CA SER A 165 14.57 6.92 3.67
C SER A 165 14.16 5.70 2.87
N LEU A 166 13.57 5.92 1.70
CA LEU A 166 13.16 4.87 0.76
C LEU A 166 14.02 5.00 -0.49
N LEU A 167 14.96 4.09 -0.67
CA LEU A 167 15.83 4.03 -1.85
C LEU A 167 15.37 2.89 -2.75
N TRP A 168 15.20 3.17 -4.04
CA TRP A 168 14.92 2.14 -5.02
C TRP A 168 16.21 1.45 -5.48
N SER A 169 16.06 0.44 -6.33
CA SER A 169 17.19 -0.39 -6.78
C SER A 169 18.26 0.43 -7.51
N GLY A 170 19.53 0.08 -7.29
CA GLY A 170 20.67 0.65 -8.02
C GLY A 170 20.98 2.11 -7.67
N VAL A 171 20.49 2.62 -6.55
CA VAL A 171 20.80 3.98 -6.10
C VAL A 171 22.23 4.03 -5.57
N LYS A 172 22.91 5.17 -5.75
CA LYS A 172 24.18 5.48 -5.07
C LYS A 172 23.99 6.70 -4.19
N VAL A 173 24.38 6.61 -2.91
CA VAL A 173 24.33 7.72 -1.95
C VAL A 173 25.72 8.01 -1.41
N GLY A 174 26.17 9.25 -1.57
CA GLY A 174 27.50 9.71 -1.18
C GLY A 174 28.44 9.90 -2.37
N SER A 175 29.71 10.17 -2.06
CA SER A 175 30.75 10.55 -3.02
C SER A 175 32.04 9.76 -2.77
#